data_AF-A0AAJ1XYA7-F1
#
_entry.id   AF-A0AAJ1XYA7-F1
#
_cell.length_a   1.000
_cell.length_b   1.000
_cell.length_c   1.000
_cell.angle_alpha   90.00
_cell.angle_beta   90.00
_cell.angle_gamma   90.00
#
_symmetry.space_group_name_H-M   'P 1'
#
loop_
_entity.id
_entity.type
_entity.pdbx_description
1 polymer ?
#
loop_
_entity_poly.entity_id
_entity_poly.type
_entity_poly.pdbx_seq_one_letter_code
_entity_poly.pdbx_strand_id
1 'polypeptide(L)'
;MVMRPNLRFYVQTINDIVKTTEDIGEVMNPYYEEVRQAIDKNKVNDLTAERIAEIQAKFKEGTEKYELMLKKVGTLKPTPQVLGIHKKFQHAYTEYVAGCNEMILATDPETGIDADLFNASEEKQDQATDELTFAITRMSNILLKK
;
A
#
# COMPACT_ATOMS: atom_id res chain seq x y z
N MET A 1 33.87 12.26 -9.15
CA MET A 1 33.02 11.98 -10.32
C MET A 1 31.58 11.91 -9.81
N VAL A 2 30.76 12.94 -10.05
CA VAL A 2 29.35 12.94 -9.61
C VAL A 2 28.59 11.97 -10.50
N MET A 3 28.20 10.81 -9.97
CA MET A 3 27.28 9.90 -10.64
C MET A 3 26.01 10.68 -10.98
N ARG A 4 25.76 10.94 -12.27
CA ARG A 4 24.49 11.54 -12.69
C ARG A 4 23.39 10.53 -12.35
N PRO A 5 22.37 10.90 -11.55
CA PRO A 5 21.23 10.02 -11.34
C PRO A 5 20.67 9.61 -12.70
N ASN A 6 20.55 8.31 -12.95
CA ASN A 6 19.97 7.82 -14.19
C ASN A 6 18.47 8.07 -14.12
N LEU A 7 18.04 9.22 -14.64
CA LEU A 7 16.65 9.65 -14.63
C LEU A 7 15.72 8.60 -15.24
N ARG A 8 16.16 7.93 -16.32
CA ARG A 8 15.41 6.85 -16.95
C ARG A 8 15.21 5.67 -15.99
N PHE A 9 16.27 5.27 -15.28
CA PHE A 9 16.20 4.23 -14.25
C PHE A 9 15.25 4.62 -13.11
N TYR A 10 15.31 5.86 -12.63
CA TYR A 10 14.41 6.37 -11.58
C TYR A 10 12.94 6.29 -12.01
N VAL A 11 12.60 6.84 -13.18
CA VAL A 11 11.23 6.86 -13.70
C VAL A 11 10.71 5.44 -13.91
N GLN A 12 11.51 4.57 -14.54
CA GLN A 12 11.13 3.18 -14.76
C GLN A 12 10.89 2.48 -13.42
N THR A 13 11.76 2.69 -12.43
CA THR A 13 11.60 2.04 -11.13
C THR A 13 10.36 2.50 -10.38
N ILE A 14 10.01 3.79 -10.44
CA ILE A 14 8.76 4.29 -9.85
C ILE A 14 7.55 3.64 -10.54
N ASN A 15 7.53 3.58 -11.87
CA ASN A 15 6.43 2.94 -12.61
C ASN A 15 6.30 1.45 -12.25
N ASP A 16 7.42 0.73 -12.16
CA ASP A 16 7.42 -0.68 -11.76
C ASP A 16 6.86 -0.86 -10.33
N ILE A 17 7.20 0.05 -9.41
CA ILE A 17 6.70 0.03 -8.02
C ILE A 17 5.18 0.24 -8.00
N VAL A 18 4.68 1.24 -8.74
CA VAL A 18 3.23 1.53 -8.81
C VAL A 18 2.49 0.32 -9.37
N LYS A 19 2.91 -0.18 -10.52
CA LYS A 19 2.28 -1.36 -11.14
C LYS A 19 2.31 -2.58 -10.23
N THR A 20 3.45 -2.86 -9.61
CA THR A 20 3.57 -4.00 -8.68
C THR A 20 2.64 -3.82 -7.48
N THR A 21 2.44 -2.59 -7.01
CA THR A 21 1.53 -2.28 -5.89
C THR A 21 0.08 -2.58 -6.27
N GLU A 22 -0.33 -2.18 -7.49
CA GLU A 22 -1.64 -2.48 -8.06
C GLU A 22 -1.85 -4.00 -8.20
N ASP A 23 -0.90 -4.71 -8.82
CA ASP A 23 -0.96 -6.16 -9.03
C ASP A 23 -1.10 -6.93 -7.69
N ILE A 24 -0.42 -6.50 -6.62
CA ILE A 24 -0.57 -7.10 -5.28
C ILE A 24 -1.96 -6.82 -4.71
N GLY A 25 -2.49 -5.61 -4.91
CA GLY A 25 -3.82 -5.20 -4.45
C GLY A 25 -4.91 -6.04 -5.09
N GLU A 26 -4.83 -6.29 -6.39
CA GLU A 26 -5.77 -7.14 -7.12
C GLU A 26 -5.82 -8.58 -6.56
N VAL A 27 -4.68 -9.13 -6.14
CA VAL A 27 -4.62 -10.47 -5.53
C VAL A 27 -5.28 -10.50 -4.15
N MET A 28 -5.15 -9.43 -3.37
CA MET A 28 -5.76 -9.35 -2.03
C MET A 28 -7.24 -8.96 -2.07
N ASN A 29 -7.70 -8.29 -3.13
CA ASN A 29 -9.03 -7.71 -3.21
C ASN A 29 -10.17 -8.68 -2.87
N PRO A 30 -10.18 -9.95 -3.34
CA PRO A 30 -11.25 -10.89 -2.98
C PRO A 30 -11.35 -11.16 -1.47
N TYR A 31 -10.22 -11.17 -0.76
CA TYR A 31 -10.17 -11.39 0.68
C TYR A 31 -10.62 -10.15 1.46
N TYR A 32 -10.24 -8.97 0.98
CA TYR A 32 -10.73 -7.69 1.49
C TYR A 32 -12.25 -7.58 1.35
N GLU A 33 -12.79 -7.84 0.15
CA GLU A 33 -14.22 -7.78 -0.14
C GLU A 33 -15.04 -8.72 0.75
N GLU A 34 -14.51 -9.89 1.07
CA GLU A 34 -15.15 -10.83 1.97
C GLU A 34 -15.32 -10.25 3.38
N VAL A 35 -14.26 -9.66 3.95
CA VAL A 35 -14.32 -9.03 5.27
C VAL A 35 -15.23 -7.80 5.25
N ARG A 36 -15.08 -6.94 4.22
CA ARG A 36 -15.90 -5.74 4.04
C ARG A 36 -17.39 -6.07 4.01
N GLN A 37 -17.78 -7.06 3.20
CA GLN A 37 -19.17 -7.52 3.13
C GLN A 37 -19.66 -8.15 4.43
N ALA A 38 -18.79 -8.85 5.17
CA ALA A 38 -19.14 -9.41 6.46
C ALA A 38 -19.40 -8.29 7.49
N ILE A 39 -18.59 -7.24 7.51
CA ILE A 39 -18.81 -6.06 8.37
C ILE A 39 -20.11 -5.36 7.99
N ASP A 40 -20.30 -5.04 6.71
CA ASP A 40 -21.47 -4.26 6.25
C ASP A 40 -22.80 -4.98 6.48
N LYS A 41 -22.79 -6.31 6.45
CA LYS A 41 -23.96 -7.14 6.74
C LYS A 41 -24.11 -7.50 8.22
N ASN A 42 -23.20 -7.03 9.08
CA ASN A 42 -23.10 -7.39 10.49
C ASN A 42 -23.04 -8.91 10.72
N LYS A 43 -22.21 -9.58 9.90
CA LYS A 43 -22.02 -11.03 9.80
C LYS A 43 -20.58 -11.46 10.04
N VAL A 44 -19.77 -10.64 10.70
CA VAL A 44 -18.38 -10.99 11.05
C VAL A 44 -18.29 -12.30 11.85
N ASN A 45 -19.32 -12.61 12.65
CA ASN A 45 -19.41 -13.86 13.42
C ASN A 45 -19.71 -15.10 12.55
N ASP A 46 -20.07 -14.93 11.28
CA ASP A 46 -20.26 -16.04 10.33
C ASP A 46 -18.91 -16.57 9.77
N LEU A 47 -17.83 -15.80 9.91
CA LEU A 47 -16.48 -16.21 9.51
C LEU A 47 -15.86 -17.12 10.57
N THR A 48 -15.41 -18.31 10.16
CA THR A 48 -14.73 -19.23 11.07
C THR A 48 -13.31 -18.77 11.36
N ALA A 49 -12.74 -19.19 12.49
CA ALA A 49 -11.35 -18.92 12.84
C ALA A 49 -10.37 -19.37 11.75
N GLU A 50 -10.62 -20.52 11.11
CA GLU A 50 -9.80 -21.01 9.99
C GLU A 50 -9.87 -20.07 8.77
N ARG A 51 -11.06 -19.54 8.46
CA ARG A 51 -11.21 -18.60 7.33
C ARG A 51 -10.54 -17.27 7.64
N ILE A 52 -10.69 -16.76 8.86
CA ILE A 52 -10.02 -15.54 9.32
C ILE A 52 -8.49 -15.72 9.27
N ALA A 53 -7.97 -16.88 9.68
CA ALA A 53 -6.54 -17.18 9.58
C ALA A 53 -6.03 -17.15 8.12
N GLU A 54 -6.81 -17.68 7.18
CA GLU A 54 -6.47 -17.62 5.75
C GLU A 54 -6.45 -16.19 5.22
N ILE A 55 -7.47 -15.39 5.53
CA ILE A 55 -7.56 -13.97 5.16
C ILE A 55 -6.37 -13.20 5.74
N GLN A 56 -6.10 -13.36 7.04
CA GLN A 56 -4.98 -12.70 7.71
C GLN A 56 -3.64 -13.09 7.07
N ALA A 57 -3.44 -14.36 6.73
CA ALA A 57 -2.22 -14.82 6.06
C ALA A 57 -2.05 -14.17 4.68
N LYS A 58 -3.15 -13.93 3.95
CA LYS A 58 -3.11 -13.25 2.65
C LYS A 58 -2.80 -11.77 2.76
N PHE A 59 -3.36 -11.08 3.76
CA PHE A 59 -2.99 -9.70 4.06
C PHE A 59 -1.52 -9.58 4.47
N LYS A 60 -1.01 -10.51 5.30
CA LYS A 60 0.43 -10.57 5.66
C LYS A 60 1.30 -10.76 4.42
N GLU A 61 0.99 -11.73 3.56
CA GLU A 61 1.74 -12.01 2.33
C GLU A 61 1.81 -10.79 1.39
N GLY A 62 0.70 -10.07 1.21
CA GLY A 62 0.69 -8.86 0.38
C GLY A 62 1.40 -7.68 1.04
N THR A 63 1.22 -7.49 2.35
CA THR A 63 1.87 -6.41 3.11
C THR A 63 3.39 -6.56 3.12
N GLU A 64 3.91 -7.78 3.27
CA GLU A 64 5.35 -8.05 3.14
C GLU A 64 5.89 -7.61 1.77
N LYS A 65 5.12 -7.80 0.70
CA LYS A 65 5.52 -7.34 -0.65
C LYS A 65 5.47 -5.81 -0.76
N TYR A 66 4.50 -5.13 -0.15
CA TYR A 66 4.49 -3.67 -0.06
C TYR A 66 5.69 -3.14 0.74
N GLU A 67 6.09 -3.79 1.83
CA GLU A 67 7.29 -3.40 2.58
C GLU A 67 8.57 -3.50 1.72
N LEU A 68 8.67 -4.52 0.85
CA LEU A 68 9.77 -4.63 -0.10
C LEU A 68 9.77 -3.48 -1.11
N MET A 69 8.59 -3.06 -1.58
CA MET A 69 8.46 -1.90 -2.44
C MET A 69 8.85 -0.61 -1.71
N LEU A 70 8.40 -0.40 -0.48
CA LEU A 70 8.79 0.73 0.36
C LEU A 70 10.31 0.80 0.55
N LYS A 71 10.95 -0.34 0.84
CA LYS A 71 12.42 -0.45 0.90
C LYS A 71 13.04 -0.01 -0.42
N LYS A 72 12.52 -0.49 -1.56
CA LYS A 72 13.00 -0.11 -2.90
C LYS A 72 12.87 1.41 -3.12
N VAL A 73 11.74 2.03 -2.76
CA VAL A 73 11.54 3.49 -2.81
C VAL A 73 12.64 4.21 -2.04
N GLY A 74 12.93 3.77 -0.81
CA GLY A 74 13.94 4.37 0.06
C GLY A 74 15.38 4.29 -0.49
N THR A 75 15.67 3.36 -1.40
CA THR A 75 16.99 3.26 -2.06
C THR A 75 17.16 4.18 -3.27
N LEU A 76 16.07 4.77 -3.78
CA LEU A 76 16.12 5.60 -4.97
C LEU A 76 16.84 6.93 -4.69
N LYS A 77 17.55 7.40 -5.71
CA LYS A 77 18.26 8.68 -5.68
C LYS A 77 17.55 9.67 -6.60
N PRO A 78 16.53 10.40 -6.10
CA PRO A 78 15.82 11.40 -6.90
C PRO A 78 16.75 12.56 -7.27
N THR A 79 16.46 13.25 -8.38
CA THR A 79 17.11 14.52 -8.71
C THR A 79 16.58 15.64 -7.80
N PRO A 80 17.33 16.75 -7.61
CA PRO A 80 16.87 17.86 -6.77
C PRO A 80 15.49 18.41 -7.16
N GLN A 81 15.14 18.36 -8.45
CA GLN A 81 13.86 18.83 -8.98
C GLN A 81 12.65 18.03 -8.46
N VAL A 82 12.83 16.74 -8.14
CA VAL A 82 11.76 15.85 -7.65
C VAL A 82 11.98 15.38 -6.21
N LEU A 83 13.05 15.81 -5.54
CA LEU A 83 13.38 15.35 -4.18
C LEU A 83 12.22 15.56 -3.20
N GLY A 84 11.60 16.74 -3.20
CA GLY A 84 10.49 17.05 -2.29
C GLY A 84 9.28 16.14 -2.53
N ILE A 85 8.87 15.97 -3.79
CA ILE A 85 7.72 15.13 -4.11
C ILE A 85 8.02 13.63 -3.94
N HIS A 86 9.27 13.20 -4.16
CA HIS A 86 9.71 11.85 -3.85
C HIS A 86 9.61 11.56 -2.35
N LYS A 87 9.97 12.52 -1.49
CA LYS A 87 9.80 12.36 -0.03
C LYS A 87 8.33 12.27 0.38
N LYS A 88 7.45 13.04 -0.27
CA LYS A 88 6.00 12.88 -0.07
C LYS A 88 5.52 11.49 -0.50
N PHE A 89 5.95 11.01 -1.67
CA PHE A 89 5.63 9.65 -2.14
C PHE A 89 6.10 8.58 -1.15
N GLN A 90 7.35 8.67 -0.66
CA GLN A 90 7.90 7.75 0.33
C GLN A 90 7.09 7.75 1.65
N HIS A 91 6.68 8.93 2.13
CA HIS A 91 5.85 9.04 3.32
C HIS A 91 4.46 8.43 3.12
N ALA A 92 3.77 8.78 2.04
CA ALA A 92 2.47 8.21 1.71
C ALA A 92 2.52 6.67 1.60
N TYR A 93 3.57 6.13 0.98
CA TYR A 93 3.77 4.67 0.91
C TYR A 93 4.00 4.04 2.29
N THR A 94 4.67 4.76 3.20
CA THR A 94 4.85 4.31 4.59
C THR A 94 3.52 4.26 5.33
N GLU A 95 2.68 5.30 5.19
CA GLU A 95 1.34 5.32 5.80
C GLU A 95 0.43 4.23 5.22
N TYR A 96 0.51 3.99 3.91
CA TYR A 96 -0.21 2.89 3.26
C TYR A 96 0.15 1.54 3.88
N VAL A 97 1.44 1.22 3.99
CA VAL A 97 1.92 -0.02 4.64
C VAL A 97 1.52 -0.09 6.11
N ALA A 98 1.50 1.03 6.83
CA ALA A 98 1.03 1.07 8.21
C ALA A 98 -0.47 0.72 8.30
N GLY A 99 -1.30 1.26 7.40
CA GLY A 99 -2.72 0.90 7.29
C GLY A 99 -2.92 -0.59 6.97
N CYS A 100 -2.13 -1.17 6.06
CA CYS A 100 -2.21 -2.62 5.80
C CYS A 100 -1.87 -3.46 7.05
N ASN A 101 -0.88 -3.04 7.85
CA ASN A 101 -0.55 -3.70 9.11
C ASN A 101 -1.66 -3.56 10.15
N GLU A 102 -2.33 -2.42 10.24
CA GLU A 102 -3.51 -2.22 11.09
C GLU A 102 -4.67 -3.13 10.64
N MET A 103 -4.88 -3.31 9.33
CA MET A 103 -5.88 -4.23 8.78
C MET A 103 -5.60 -5.70 9.11
N ILE A 104 -4.32 -6.09 9.13
CA ILE A 104 -3.88 -7.43 9.61
C ILE A 104 -4.23 -7.61 11.09
N LEU A 105 -4.01 -6.59 11.92
CA LEU A 105 -4.35 -6.62 13.34
C LEU A 105 -5.88 -6.69 13.57
N ALA A 106 -6.65 -6.03 12.71
CA ALA A 106 -8.11 -6.09 12.74
C ALA A 106 -8.69 -7.45 12.32
N THR A 107 -7.86 -8.32 11.73
CA THR A 107 -8.28 -9.61 11.16
C THR A 107 -7.55 -10.72 11.90
N ASP A 108 -8.07 -11.19 13.04
CA ASP A 108 -7.34 -12.11 13.91
C ASP A 108 -8.17 -13.37 14.22
N PRO A 109 -7.62 -14.59 14.03
CA PRO A 109 -8.41 -15.81 14.20
C PRO A 109 -8.77 -16.13 15.65
N GLU A 110 -8.09 -15.56 16.64
CA GLU A 110 -8.38 -15.76 18.07
C GLU A 110 -9.47 -14.80 18.56
N THR A 111 -9.47 -13.56 18.05
CA THR A 111 -10.35 -12.48 18.51
C THR A 111 -11.45 -12.09 17.51
N GLY A 112 -11.39 -12.58 16.28
CA GLY A 112 -12.35 -12.31 15.21
C GLY A 112 -11.96 -11.11 14.34
N ILE A 113 -12.98 -10.51 13.71
CA ILE A 113 -12.82 -9.25 12.97
C ILE A 113 -13.15 -8.06 13.87
N ASP A 114 -12.18 -7.20 14.12
CA ASP A 114 -12.40 -5.88 14.73
C ASP A 114 -12.87 -4.90 13.65
N ALA A 115 -14.18 -4.71 13.55
CA ALA A 115 -14.79 -3.88 12.51
C ALA A 115 -14.35 -2.41 12.60
N ASP A 116 -14.16 -1.87 13.80
CA ASP A 116 -13.79 -0.47 13.99
C ASP A 116 -12.34 -0.24 13.56
N LEU A 117 -11.43 -1.13 13.95
CA LEU A 117 -10.03 -1.09 13.51
C LEU A 117 -9.92 -1.35 12.01
N PHE A 118 -10.71 -2.27 11.45
CA PHE A 118 -10.74 -2.52 10.01
C PHE A 118 -11.14 -1.27 9.23
N ASN A 119 -12.25 -0.62 9.62
CA ASN A 119 -12.71 0.63 9.00
C ASN A 119 -11.66 1.75 9.10
N ALA A 120 -11.03 1.92 10.27
CA ALA A 120 -9.99 2.93 10.46
C ALA A 120 -8.75 2.64 9.59
N SER A 121 -8.36 1.37 9.47
CA SER A 121 -7.23 0.94 8.63
C SER A 121 -7.49 1.12 7.13
N GLU A 122 -8.75 0.94 6.70
CA GLU A 122 -9.22 1.19 5.34
C GLU A 122 -9.15 2.69 5.02
N GLU A 123 -9.73 3.54 5.87
CA GLU A 123 -9.68 5.00 5.68
C GLU A 123 -8.24 5.52 5.59
N LYS A 124 -7.33 4.97 6.42
CA LYS A 124 -5.91 5.30 6.37
C LYS A 124 -5.26 4.89 5.04
N GLN A 125 -5.57 3.70 4.53
CA GLN A 125 -5.08 3.22 3.23
C GLN A 125 -5.61 4.08 2.08
N ASP A 126 -6.88 4.48 2.12
CA ASP A 126 -7.50 5.35 1.11
C ASP A 126 -6.82 6.73 1.07
N GLN A 127 -6.66 7.37 2.22
CA GLN A 127 -5.96 8.66 2.32
C GLN A 127 -4.51 8.57 1.81
N ALA A 128 -3.79 7.49 2.17
CA ALA A 128 -2.44 7.25 1.70
C ALA A 128 -2.40 7.01 0.17
N THR A 129 -3.39 6.32 -0.38
CA THR A 129 -3.52 6.05 -1.83
C THR A 129 -3.77 7.32 -2.63
N ASP A 130 -4.59 8.24 -2.10
CA ASP A 130 -4.79 9.57 -2.68
C ASP A 130 -3.48 10.37 -2.70
N GLU A 131 -2.72 10.34 -1.60
CA GLU A 131 -1.42 11.01 -1.53
C GLU A 131 -0.37 10.39 -2.48
N LEU A 132 -0.36 9.07 -2.62
CA LEU A 132 0.48 8.34 -3.58
C LEU A 132 0.15 8.79 -5.01
N THR A 133 -1.13 8.79 -5.37
CA THR A 133 -1.62 9.21 -6.69
C THR A 133 -1.23 10.65 -7.00
N PHE A 134 -1.40 11.55 -6.02
CA PHE A 134 -0.95 12.94 -6.14
C PHE A 134 0.55 13.03 -6.40
N ALA A 135 1.35 12.30 -5.62
CA ALA A 135 2.81 12.36 -5.72
C ALA A 135 3.33 11.79 -7.05
N ILE A 136 2.76 10.68 -7.52
CA ILE A 136 3.05 10.08 -8.83
C ILE A 136 2.73 11.07 -9.95
N THR A 137 1.53 11.65 -9.95
CA THR A 137 1.09 12.62 -10.96
C THR A 137 2.00 13.85 -10.97
N ARG A 138 2.41 14.35 -9.80
CA ARG A 138 3.34 15.49 -9.71
C ARG A 138 4.76 15.14 -10.14
N MET A 139 5.29 13.99 -9.77
CA MET A 139 6.58 13.49 -10.26
C MET A 139 6.59 13.41 -11.79
N SER A 140 5.60 12.73 -12.38
CA SER A 140 5.47 12.59 -13.83
C SER A 140 5.41 13.95 -14.53
N ASN A 141 4.63 14.90 -14.01
CA ASN A 141 4.57 16.25 -14.58
C ASN A 141 5.91 17.00 -14.52
N ILE A 142 6.71 16.86 -13.46
CA ILE A 142 8.02 17.52 -13.37
C ILE A 142 9.00 16.88 -14.37
N LEU A 143 8.98 15.56 -14.50
CA LEU A 143 9.94 14.80 -15.29
C LEU A 143 9.63 14.76 -16.79
N LEU A 144 8.35 14.88 -17.16
CA LEU A 144 7.87 14.85 -18.56
C LEU A 144 7.61 16.24 -19.14
N LYS A 145 7.66 17.30 -18.34
CA LYS A 145 7.66 18.68 -18.85
C LYS A 145 8.88 18.88 -19.75
N LYS A 146 8.61 19.04 -21.05
CA LYS A 146 9.50 19.68 -22.00
C LYS A 146 9.65 21.15 -21.66
#